data_AF-A0A957Y2R0-F1
#
_entry.id   AF-A0A957Y2R0-F1
#
_cell.length_a   1.000
_cell.length_b   1.000
_cell.length_c   1.000
_cell.angle_alpha   90.00
_cell.angle_beta   90.00
_cell.angle_gamma   90.00
#
_symmetry.space_group_name_H-M   'P 1'
#
loop_
_entity.id
_entity.type
_entity.pdbx_description
1 polymer ?
#
loop_
_entity_poly.entity_id
_entity_poly.type
_entity_poly.pdbx_seq_one_letter_code
_entity_poly.pdbx_strand_id
1 'polypeptide(L)'
;MNPELATRLARLETDLRKSALDRAALFWLNVFAEQASGNGYVRSDHWVEHGLAAAEDVPGLDAANLSPRRDLITRYDLFRFVRLKDDAAFTGDALADLDWQRKYRVSLLPEFAWDLSELRIWAAERWSELGGVDPQFAALEAVLERYLALALPPRSYLLEILHDAQAIFGGWLPRPVVERVAAALNIPQAEVYGVTEFYEMFNTEPVGRKIVRVCQDASCGVAGADALLAGLCRHLNIRPGETTADGRTTVEAVRCLGLCDRAPAALVNHARYAPSDPAAPRMLLDGPPVIPKLRVGGLVKLALSNVGVVDATSLEEYRAQGGLAAMRKALHSMTPGQAMQAVKDSKLVGRGGAAFPTGLKWQFAADNPQPRFVICNADESEPGAFKDRVLMDGDPFRVVEGLMLACYAVEAERAFIYVRGEHRRGYERFSNAVQCLEQAGWLGDNIQGRGWRLHIEVRRGAGA
;
A
#
# COMPACT_ATOMS: atom_id res chain seq x y z
N MET A 1 -8.12 11.62 -22.05
CA MET A 1 -8.28 13.08 -22.20
C MET A 1 -8.94 13.40 -23.51
N ASN A 2 -10.10 14.06 -23.47
CA ASN A 2 -10.77 14.61 -24.65
C ASN A 2 -9.75 15.36 -25.55
N PRO A 3 -9.67 15.09 -26.87
CA PRO A 3 -8.70 15.71 -27.78
C PRO A 3 -8.75 17.25 -27.78
N GLU A 4 -9.93 17.83 -27.56
CA GLU A 4 -10.12 19.28 -27.50
C GLU A 4 -9.55 19.88 -26.21
N LEU A 5 -9.77 19.21 -25.07
CA LEU A 5 -9.13 19.57 -23.79
C LEU A 5 -7.61 19.46 -23.90
N ALA A 6 -7.11 18.37 -24.49
CA ALA A 6 -5.68 18.18 -24.75
C ALA A 6 -5.07 19.30 -25.60
N THR A 7 -5.78 19.76 -26.64
CA THR A 7 -5.34 20.87 -27.49
C THR A 7 -5.27 22.18 -26.71
N ARG A 8 -6.27 22.47 -25.87
CA ARG A 8 -6.30 23.68 -25.04
C ARG A 8 -5.19 23.68 -23.98
N LEU A 9 -4.94 22.53 -23.35
CA LEU A 9 -3.84 22.36 -22.39
C LEU A 9 -2.46 22.45 -23.05
N ALA A 10 -2.27 21.91 -24.25
CA ALA A 10 -1.03 22.06 -25.01
C ALA A 10 -0.74 23.53 -25.36
N ARG A 11 -1.79 24.33 -25.59
CA ARG A 11 -1.67 25.78 -25.78
C ARG A 11 -1.24 26.48 -24.50
N LEU A 12 -1.88 26.16 -23.37
CA LEU A 12 -1.48 26.64 -22.04
C LEU A 12 -0.02 26.26 -21.73
N GLU A 13 0.40 25.05 -22.03
CA GLU A 13 1.79 24.58 -21.87
C GLU A 13 2.78 25.38 -22.73
N THR A 14 2.41 25.66 -23.97
CA THR A 14 3.25 26.44 -24.88
C THR A 14 3.44 27.87 -24.39
N ASP A 15 2.42 28.44 -23.74
CA ASP A 15 2.47 29.79 -23.18
C ASP A 15 3.24 29.81 -21.85
N LEU A 16 3.02 28.82 -20.98
CA LEU A 16 3.77 28.60 -19.73
C LEU A 16 5.30 28.56 -19.95
N ARG A 17 5.75 28.03 -21.09
CA ARG A 17 7.19 27.97 -21.46
C ARG A 17 7.78 29.31 -21.90
N LYS A 18 6.96 30.30 -22.23
CA LYS A 18 7.39 31.60 -22.79
C LYS A 18 7.49 32.72 -21.74
N SER A 19 6.82 32.62 -20.59
CA SER A 19 6.77 33.72 -19.60
C SER A 19 6.50 33.22 -18.17
N ALA A 20 7.10 33.90 -17.18
CA ALA A 20 6.87 33.64 -15.75
C ALA A 20 5.46 34.05 -15.26
N LEU A 21 4.70 34.82 -16.05
CA LEU A 21 3.33 35.26 -15.73
C LEU A 21 2.31 34.11 -15.59
N ASP A 22 2.62 32.92 -16.12
CA ASP A 22 1.66 31.82 -16.20
C ASP A 22 1.77 30.82 -15.04
N ARG A 23 2.76 30.96 -14.13
CA ARG A 23 2.82 30.15 -12.89
C ARG A 23 1.55 30.29 -12.05
N ALA A 24 1.02 31.51 -11.97
CA ALA A 24 -0.22 31.75 -11.26
C ALA A 24 -1.43 31.10 -11.96
N ALA A 25 -1.46 31.07 -13.29
CA ALA A 25 -2.50 30.37 -14.04
C ALA A 25 -2.42 28.86 -13.74
N LEU A 26 -1.23 28.27 -13.75
CA LEU A 26 -1.09 26.86 -13.43
C LEU A 26 -1.46 26.52 -11.98
N PHE A 27 -1.08 27.37 -11.02
CA PHE A 27 -1.50 27.26 -9.62
C PHE A 27 -3.03 27.21 -9.50
N TRP A 28 -3.72 28.18 -10.08
CA TRP A 28 -5.17 28.30 -9.98
C TRP A 28 -5.91 27.16 -10.69
N LEU A 29 -5.33 26.63 -11.77
CA LEU A 29 -5.83 25.43 -12.45
C LEU A 29 -5.67 24.18 -11.57
N ASN A 30 -4.53 24.03 -10.89
CA ASN A 30 -4.29 22.94 -9.95
C ASN A 30 -5.27 23.00 -8.76
N VAL A 31 -5.42 24.17 -8.15
CA VAL A 31 -6.37 24.42 -7.06
C VAL A 31 -7.81 24.10 -7.48
N PHE A 32 -8.21 24.53 -8.69
CA PHE A 32 -9.53 24.19 -9.21
C PHE A 32 -9.71 22.68 -9.34
N ALA A 33 -8.77 22.02 -9.99
CA ALA A 33 -8.88 20.61 -10.32
C ALA A 33 -8.93 19.75 -9.04
N GLU A 34 -8.12 20.07 -8.03
CA GLU A 34 -8.16 19.43 -6.71
C GLU A 34 -9.57 19.52 -6.08
N GLN A 35 -10.16 20.72 -6.04
CA GLN A 35 -11.47 20.91 -5.44
C GLN A 35 -12.61 20.29 -6.27
N ALA A 36 -12.48 20.32 -7.60
CA ALA A 36 -13.50 19.83 -8.51
C ALA A 36 -13.57 18.29 -8.56
N SER A 37 -12.44 17.58 -8.44
CA SER A 37 -12.42 16.10 -8.46
C SER A 37 -13.26 15.45 -7.37
N GLY A 38 -13.51 16.13 -6.24
CA GLY A 38 -14.33 15.59 -5.15
C GLY A 38 -15.85 15.75 -5.34
N ASN A 39 -16.30 16.76 -6.08
CA ASN A 39 -17.71 17.17 -6.10
C ASN A 39 -18.29 17.42 -7.52
N GLY A 40 -17.49 17.27 -8.58
CA GLY A 40 -17.87 17.55 -9.97
C GLY A 40 -18.02 19.04 -10.32
N TYR A 41 -18.00 19.93 -9.33
CA TYR A 41 -18.03 21.39 -9.45
C TYR A 41 -17.48 22.05 -8.19
N VAL A 42 -17.14 23.34 -8.28
CA VAL A 42 -16.62 24.17 -7.19
C VAL A 42 -17.44 25.46 -7.10
N ARG A 43 -17.65 25.98 -5.90
CA ARG A 43 -18.26 27.31 -5.74
C ARG A 43 -17.20 28.39 -5.89
N SER A 44 -17.51 29.49 -6.58
CA SER A 44 -16.55 30.56 -6.87
C SER A 44 -15.95 31.20 -5.61
N ASP A 45 -16.76 31.38 -4.56
CA ASP A 45 -16.31 31.93 -3.28
C ASP A 45 -15.32 30.98 -2.57
N HIS A 46 -15.68 29.70 -2.48
CA HIS A 46 -14.84 28.69 -1.85
C HIS A 46 -13.54 28.42 -2.64
N TRP A 47 -13.62 28.43 -3.98
CA TRP A 47 -12.45 28.29 -4.85
C TRP A 47 -11.43 29.41 -4.60
N VAL A 48 -11.92 30.64 -4.51
CA VAL A 48 -11.10 31.82 -4.25
C VAL A 48 -10.50 31.76 -2.85
N GLU A 49 -11.30 31.47 -1.82
CA GLU A 49 -10.81 31.37 -0.44
C GLU A 49 -9.72 30.31 -0.29
N HIS A 50 -9.93 29.13 -0.89
CA HIS A 50 -8.97 28.03 -0.79
C HIS A 50 -7.67 28.32 -1.55
N GLY A 51 -7.75 28.87 -2.76
CA GLY A 51 -6.55 29.24 -3.50
C GLY A 51 -5.81 30.42 -2.89
N LEU A 52 -6.50 31.35 -2.22
CA LEU A 52 -5.85 32.40 -1.44
C LEU A 52 -5.05 31.82 -0.27
N ALA A 53 -5.64 30.90 0.49
CA ALA A 53 -4.95 30.21 1.58
C ALA A 53 -3.76 29.37 1.09
N ALA A 54 -3.94 28.60 0.01
CA ALA A 54 -2.87 27.76 -0.55
C ALA A 54 -1.71 28.56 -1.17
N ALA A 55 -1.92 29.83 -1.51
CA ALA A 55 -0.91 30.68 -2.12
C ALA A 55 0.00 31.38 -1.09
N GLU A 56 -0.41 31.47 0.18
CA GLU A 56 0.40 32.09 1.25
C GLU A 56 1.77 31.41 1.43
N ASP A 57 1.84 30.12 1.13
CA ASP A 57 3.04 29.29 1.25
C ASP A 57 3.88 29.21 -0.04
N VAL A 58 3.51 29.93 -1.10
CA VAL A 58 4.19 29.86 -2.41
C VAL A 58 5.03 31.12 -2.67
N PRO A 59 6.37 31.04 -2.61
CA PRO A 59 7.23 32.20 -2.79
C PRO A 59 7.05 32.86 -4.17
N GLY A 60 6.75 34.17 -4.18
CA GLY A 60 6.63 34.97 -5.39
C GLY A 60 5.28 34.88 -6.11
N LEU A 61 4.28 34.20 -5.53
CA LEU A 61 2.92 34.17 -6.03
C LEU A 61 2.06 35.27 -5.39
N ASP A 62 1.54 36.20 -6.20
CA ASP A 62 0.55 37.17 -5.73
C ASP A 62 -0.86 36.56 -5.77
N ALA A 63 -1.27 35.98 -4.64
CA ALA A 63 -2.56 35.35 -4.44
C ALA A 63 -3.76 36.30 -4.65
N ALA A 64 -3.57 37.59 -4.33
CA ALA A 64 -4.61 38.60 -4.43
C ALA A 64 -4.92 38.96 -5.89
N ASN A 65 -4.03 38.63 -6.83
CA ASN A 65 -4.24 38.89 -8.24
C ASN A 65 -5.30 37.97 -8.84
N LEU A 66 -6.42 38.55 -9.29
CA LEU A 66 -7.51 37.82 -9.95
C LEU A 66 -7.25 37.58 -11.44
N SER A 67 -6.28 38.27 -12.06
CA SER A 67 -6.00 38.14 -13.51
C SER A 67 -5.69 36.70 -13.93
N PRO A 68 -4.79 35.96 -13.24
CA PRO A 68 -4.43 34.61 -13.68
C PRO A 68 -5.61 33.62 -13.65
N ARG A 69 -6.53 33.78 -12.68
CA ARG A 69 -7.80 33.03 -12.63
C ARG A 69 -8.67 33.31 -13.84
N ARG A 70 -8.83 34.60 -14.17
CA ARG A 70 -9.62 35.06 -15.32
C ARG A 70 -9.00 34.61 -16.63
N ASP A 71 -7.68 34.68 -16.76
CA ASP A 71 -6.95 34.26 -17.96
C ASP A 71 -7.13 32.77 -18.26
N LEU A 72 -7.09 31.88 -17.26
CA LEU A 72 -7.40 30.45 -17.48
C LEU A 72 -8.75 30.23 -18.14
N ILE A 73 -9.72 31.04 -17.72
CA ILE A 73 -11.11 30.93 -18.07
C ILE A 73 -11.41 31.60 -19.41
N THR A 74 -10.84 32.76 -19.70
CA THR A 74 -11.13 33.52 -20.92
C THR A 74 -10.18 33.16 -22.05
N ARG A 75 -8.89 32.95 -21.75
CA ARG A 75 -7.87 32.65 -22.74
C ARG A 75 -7.99 31.20 -23.20
N TYR A 76 -7.99 30.25 -22.27
CA TYR A 76 -7.98 28.82 -22.61
C TYR A 76 -9.37 28.19 -22.63
N ASP A 77 -10.37 28.91 -22.12
CA ASP A 77 -11.78 28.52 -22.16
C ASP A 77 -11.99 27.09 -21.65
N LEU A 78 -11.51 26.85 -20.43
CA LEU A 78 -11.54 25.54 -19.78
C LEU A 78 -12.80 25.33 -18.92
N PHE A 79 -13.51 26.41 -18.58
CA PHE A 79 -14.50 26.41 -17.49
C PHE A 79 -15.86 26.98 -17.88
N ARG A 80 -16.90 26.52 -17.19
CA ARG A 80 -18.28 27.01 -17.25
C ARG A 80 -18.71 27.58 -15.90
N PHE A 81 -19.32 28.75 -15.92
CA PHE A 81 -19.96 29.35 -14.73
C PHE A 81 -21.46 29.22 -14.81
N VAL A 82 -22.10 28.99 -13.66
CA VAL A 82 -23.55 28.85 -13.54
C VAL A 82 -24.04 29.69 -12.36
N ARG A 83 -25.03 30.54 -12.60
CA ARG A 83 -25.73 31.27 -11.54
C ARG A 83 -26.49 30.30 -10.65
N LEU A 84 -26.35 30.45 -9.33
CA LEU A 84 -26.95 29.53 -8.37
C LEU A 84 -28.49 29.50 -8.37
N LYS A 85 -29.14 30.58 -8.81
CA LYS A 85 -30.60 30.75 -8.67
C LYS A 85 -31.41 30.34 -9.90
N ASP A 86 -30.88 30.56 -11.10
CA ASP A 86 -31.57 30.38 -12.37
C ASP A 86 -30.83 29.42 -13.31
N ASP A 87 -29.71 28.84 -12.86
CA ASP A 87 -28.82 27.99 -13.63
C ASP A 87 -28.39 28.55 -15.00
N ALA A 88 -28.47 29.87 -15.16
CA ALA A 88 -27.97 30.53 -16.35
C ALA A 88 -26.45 30.38 -16.44
N ALA A 89 -25.96 30.02 -17.62
CA ALA A 89 -24.56 29.70 -17.86
C ALA A 89 -23.79 30.81 -18.57
N PHE A 90 -22.49 30.87 -18.30
CA PHE A 90 -21.53 31.83 -18.87
C PHE A 90 -20.23 31.10 -19.24
N THR A 91 -19.64 31.46 -20.39
CA THR A 91 -18.40 30.89 -20.96
C THR A 91 -17.64 31.98 -21.74
N GLY A 92 -16.35 31.76 -22.04
CA GLY A 92 -15.53 32.68 -22.86
C GLY A 92 -15.55 34.14 -22.40
N ASP A 93 -15.70 35.07 -23.35
CA ASP A 93 -15.62 36.52 -23.11
C ASP A 93 -16.67 37.04 -22.11
N ALA A 94 -17.84 36.38 -21.99
CA ALA A 94 -18.89 36.77 -21.05
C ALA A 94 -18.46 36.63 -19.58
N LEU A 95 -17.34 35.95 -19.32
CA LEU A 95 -16.77 35.75 -17.99
C LEU A 95 -15.85 36.90 -17.55
N ALA A 96 -15.37 37.71 -18.49
CA ALA A 96 -14.50 38.85 -18.19
C ALA A 96 -15.20 39.88 -17.27
N ASP A 97 -16.52 40.01 -17.43
CA ASP A 97 -17.36 40.97 -16.72
C ASP A 97 -18.13 40.37 -15.53
N LEU A 98 -17.85 39.11 -15.16
CA LEU A 98 -18.50 38.51 -14.01
C LEU A 98 -18.06 39.18 -12.70
N ASP A 99 -19.06 39.48 -11.86
CA ASP A 99 -18.83 39.97 -10.51
C ASP A 99 -18.38 38.82 -9.60
N TRP A 100 -17.07 38.60 -9.52
CA TRP A 100 -16.43 37.53 -8.73
C TRP A 100 -16.72 37.57 -7.22
N GLN A 101 -17.28 38.66 -6.71
CA GLN A 101 -17.70 38.76 -5.31
C GLN A 101 -19.08 38.11 -5.08
N ARG A 102 -19.78 37.72 -6.16
CA ARG A 102 -21.02 36.95 -6.10
C ARG A 102 -20.75 35.45 -6.13
N LYS A 103 -21.72 34.70 -5.62
CA LYS A 103 -21.67 33.24 -5.53
C LYS A 103 -22.14 32.61 -6.84
N TYR A 104 -21.25 31.87 -7.49
CA TYR A 104 -21.53 31.06 -8.68
C TYR A 104 -21.07 29.62 -8.47
N ARG A 105 -21.64 28.69 -9.24
CA ARG A 105 -21.04 27.38 -9.47
C ARG A 105 -20.07 27.49 -10.64
N VAL A 106 -18.94 26.81 -10.51
CA VAL A 106 -17.90 26.70 -11.53
C VAL A 106 -17.64 25.22 -11.76
N SER A 107 -17.61 24.80 -13.02
CA SER A 107 -17.24 23.43 -13.41
C SER A 107 -16.38 23.49 -14.67
N LEU A 108 -15.81 22.36 -15.07
CA LEU A 108 -15.39 22.24 -16.47
C LEU A 108 -16.59 22.41 -17.38
N LEU A 109 -16.33 22.83 -18.62
CA LEU A 109 -17.33 22.76 -19.67
C LEU A 109 -17.90 21.32 -19.73
N PRO A 110 -19.23 21.14 -19.90
CA PRO A 110 -19.85 19.81 -19.88
C PRO A 110 -19.19 18.78 -20.80
N GLU A 111 -18.70 19.23 -21.95
CA GLU A 111 -17.95 18.43 -22.93
C GLU A 111 -16.60 17.90 -22.40
N PHE A 112 -16.10 18.43 -21.29
CA PHE A 112 -14.85 18.05 -20.60
C PHE A 112 -15.10 17.49 -19.18
N ALA A 113 -16.36 17.35 -18.76
CA ALA A 113 -16.71 17.07 -17.37
C ALA A 113 -16.21 15.70 -16.85
N TRP A 114 -15.97 14.74 -17.75
CA TRP A 114 -15.46 13.40 -17.41
C TRP A 114 -13.93 13.36 -17.27
N ASP A 115 -13.21 14.40 -17.70
CA ASP A 115 -11.75 14.46 -17.72
C ASP A 115 -11.15 15.10 -16.43
N LEU A 116 -11.96 15.31 -15.38
CA LEU A 116 -11.53 16.00 -14.15
C LEU A 116 -10.31 15.36 -13.47
N SER A 117 -10.23 14.03 -13.45
CA SER A 117 -9.10 13.29 -12.87
C SER A 117 -7.82 13.50 -13.67
N GLU A 118 -7.92 13.46 -15.00
CA GLU A 118 -6.77 13.67 -15.89
C GLU A 118 -6.29 15.12 -15.89
N LEU A 119 -7.21 16.08 -15.79
CA LEU A 119 -6.86 17.49 -15.63
C LEU A 119 -6.12 17.74 -14.31
N ARG A 120 -6.60 17.15 -13.21
CA ARG A 120 -5.95 17.28 -11.89
C ARG A 120 -4.52 16.78 -11.94
N ILE A 121 -4.33 15.61 -12.53
CA ILE A 121 -3.03 15.02 -12.77
C ILE A 121 -2.14 15.97 -13.56
N TRP A 122 -2.62 16.44 -14.71
CA TRP A 122 -1.82 17.23 -15.63
C TRP A 122 -1.39 18.53 -14.94
N ALA A 123 -2.31 19.15 -14.22
CA ALA A 123 -2.03 20.37 -13.46
C ALA A 123 -1.02 20.10 -12.34
N ALA A 124 -1.12 18.99 -11.60
CA ALA A 124 -0.20 18.61 -10.54
C ALA A 124 1.22 18.33 -11.05
N GLU A 125 1.36 17.64 -12.18
CA GLU A 125 2.66 17.36 -12.82
C GLU A 125 3.37 18.65 -13.22
N ARG A 126 2.67 19.52 -13.95
CA ARG A 126 3.23 20.81 -14.39
C ARG A 126 3.51 21.74 -13.23
N TRP A 127 2.67 21.70 -12.20
CA TRP A 127 2.86 22.49 -10.99
C TRP A 127 4.14 22.07 -10.26
N SER A 128 4.35 20.75 -10.15
CA SER A 128 5.58 20.16 -9.60
C SER A 128 6.82 20.56 -10.41
N GLU A 129 6.75 20.54 -11.75
CA GLU A 129 7.84 21.01 -12.62
C GLU A 129 8.22 22.49 -12.41
N LEU A 130 7.27 23.33 -11.98
CA LEU A 130 7.50 24.75 -11.66
C LEU A 130 7.86 25.00 -10.19
N GLY A 131 7.97 23.94 -9.38
CA GLY A 131 8.43 23.99 -7.99
C GLY A 131 7.35 24.22 -6.94
N GLY A 132 6.06 24.09 -7.28
CA GLY A 132 4.98 23.99 -6.30
C GLY A 132 4.51 22.54 -6.25
N VAL A 133 4.61 21.87 -5.11
CA VAL A 133 4.40 20.41 -5.08
C VAL A 133 3.01 20.09 -4.56
N ASP A 134 2.21 19.34 -5.33
CA ASP A 134 1.05 18.62 -4.78
C ASP A 134 1.56 17.79 -3.57
N PRO A 135 1.02 17.97 -2.35
CA PRO A 135 1.49 17.27 -1.17
C PRO A 135 1.56 15.74 -1.33
N GLN A 136 0.68 15.15 -2.15
CA GLN A 136 0.69 13.72 -2.45
C GLN A 136 1.86 13.34 -3.37
N PHE A 137 2.19 14.15 -4.38
CA PHE A 137 3.39 13.92 -5.20
C PHE A 137 4.68 14.21 -4.43
N ALA A 138 4.71 15.20 -3.54
CA ALA A 138 5.84 15.41 -2.63
C ALA A 138 6.10 14.16 -1.77
N ALA A 139 5.03 13.57 -1.23
CA ALA A 139 5.11 12.34 -0.47
C ALA A 139 5.58 11.16 -1.34
N LEU A 140 5.13 11.08 -2.60
CA LEU A 140 5.58 10.06 -3.56
C LEU A 140 7.09 10.19 -3.84
N GLU A 141 7.60 11.40 -4.06
CA GLU A 141 9.03 11.65 -4.25
C GLU A 141 9.85 11.18 -3.05
N ALA A 142 9.41 11.51 -1.83
CA ALA A 142 10.08 11.05 -0.61
C ALA A 142 10.09 9.51 -0.47
N VAL A 143 9.02 8.83 -0.92
CA VAL A 143 8.97 7.35 -0.98
C VAL A 143 9.99 6.83 -2.00
N LEU A 144 10.03 7.40 -3.20
CA LEU A 144 10.94 7.00 -4.26
C LEU A 144 12.40 7.19 -3.84
N GLU A 145 12.76 8.35 -3.31
CA GLU A 145 14.11 8.64 -2.79
C GLU A 145 14.55 7.62 -1.73
N ARG A 146 13.64 7.29 -0.79
CA ARG A 146 13.92 6.30 0.26
C ARG A 146 14.27 4.93 -0.32
N TYR A 147 13.49 4.44 -1.28
CA TYR A 147 13.72 3.11 -1.87
C TYR A 147 14.90 3.09 -2.85
N LEU A 148 15.14 4.17 -3.59
CA LEU A 148 16.27 4.30 -4.51
C LEU A 148 17.62 4.38 -3.78
N ALA A 149 17.63 4.80 -2.52
CA ALA A 149 18.83 4.81 -1.68
C ALA A 149 19.20 3.43 -1.08
N LEU A 150 18.34 2.41 -1.23
CA LEU A 150 18.59 1.08 -0.69
C LEU A 150 19.55 0.26 -1.55
N ALA A 151 20.11 -0.80 -0.96
CA ALA A 151 21.22 -1.55 -1.54
C ALA A 151 20.87 -2.44 -2.76
N LEU A 152 19.60 -2.82 -2.95
CA LEU A 152 19.20 -3.66 -4.09
C LEU A 152 18.86 -2.81 -5.32
N PRO A 153 18.88 -3.40 -6.54
CA PRO A 153 18.44 -2.70 -7.73
C PRO A 153 17.03 -2.11 -7.55
N PRO A 154 16.78 -0.87 -8.01
CA PRO A 154 15.50 -0.16 -7.84
C PRO A 154 14.25 -1.01 -8.13
N ARG A 155 14.26 -1.76 -9.24
CA ARG A 155 13.18 -2.67 -9.65
C ARG A 155 12.75 -3.64 -8.54
N SER A 156 13.68 -4.05 -7.67
CA SER A 156 13.42 -4.98 -6.57
C SER A 156 12.41 -4.44 -5.55
N TYR A 157 12.17 -3.14 -5.53
CA TYR A 157 11.26 -2.47 -4.59
C TYR A 157 9.91 -2.09 -5.21
N LEU A 158 9.62 -2.52 -6.44
CA LEU A 158 8.40 -2.13 -7.16
C LEU A 158 7.12 -2.38 -6.34
N LEU A 159 6.91 -3.58 -5.80
CA LEU A 159 5.72 -3.88 -4.98
C LEU A 159 5.62 -2.98 -3.74
N GLU A 160 6.75 -2.74 -3.06
CA GLU A 160 6.80 -1.91 -1.86
C GLU A 160 6.43 -0.45 -2.18
N ILE A 161 6.97 0.08 -3.27
CA ILE A 161 6.68 1.43 -3.77
C ILE A 161 5.22 1.55 -4.15
N LEU A 162 4.65 0.57 -4.85
CA LEU A 162 3.24 0.59 -5.24
C LEU A 162 2.30 0.57 -4.03
N HIS A 163 2.62 -0.20 -2.98
CA HIS A 163 1.84 -0.17 -1.75
C HIS A 163 1.84 1.21 -1.08
N ASP A 164 3.02 1.83 -0.96
CA ASP A 164 3.16 3.12 -0.31
C ASP A 164 2.54 4.25 -1.17
N ALA A 165 2.71 4.20 -2.50
CA ALA A 165 2.06 5.10 -3.44
C ALA A 165 0.53 4.98 -3.35
N GLN A 166 -0.02 3.78 -3.38
CA GLN A 166 -1.47 3.57 -3.26
C GLN A 166 -2.04 4.15 -1.96
N ALA A 167 -1.31 4.02 -0.85
CA ALA A 167 -1.70 4.61 0.43
C ALA A 167 -1.74 6.15 0.38
N ILE A 168 -0.76 6.77 -0.28
CA ILE A 168 -0.70 8.23 -0.48
C ILE A 168 -1.89 8.72 -1.31
N PHE A 169 -2.26 8.01 -2.37
CA PHE A 169 -3.30 8.40 -3.32
C PHE A 169 -4.71 7.92 -2.95
N GLY A 170 -4.95 7.63 -1.67
CA GLY A 170 -6.29 7.37 -1.14
C GLY A 170 -6.84 5.98 -1.44
N GLY A 171 -5.96 5.00 -1.69
CA GLY A 171 -6.33 3.59 -1.83
C GLY A 171 -6.30 3.07 -3.26
N TRP A 172 -5.94 3.89 -4.24
CA TRP A 172 -5.77 3.47 -5.64
C TRP A 172 -4.55 4.12 -6.29
N LEU A 173 -4.20 3.66 -7.49
CA LEU A 173 -3.02 4.04 -8.25
C LEU A 173 -3.46 4.74 -9.55
N PRO A 174 -3.54 6.08 -9.55
CA PRO A 174 -3.74 6.84 -10.78
C PRO A 174 -2.63 6.53 -11.79
N ARG A 175 -2.99 6.44 -13.07
CA ARG A 175 -2.04 6.27 -14.20
C ARG A 175 -0.75 7.11 -14.08
N PRO A 176 -0.78 8.38 -13.72
CA PRO A 176 0.42 9.23 -13.60
C PRO A 176 1.34 8.85 -12.45
N VAL A 177 0.78 8.30 -11.38
CA VAL A 177 1.57 7.72 -10.28
C VAL A 177 2.32 6.50 -10.81
N VAL A 178 1.64 5.64 -11.58
CA VAL A 178 2.26 4.49 -12.26
C VAL A 178 3.36 4.93 -13.23
N GLU A 179 3.11 5.95 -14.04
CA GLU A 179 4.09 6.52 -14.98
C GLU A 179 5.30 7.10 -14.25
N ARG A 180 5.07 7.83 -13.17
CA ARG A 180 6.13 8.42 -12.34
C ARG A 180 6.98 7.35 -11.66
N VAL A 181 6.37 6.29 -11.13
CA VAL A 181 7.07 5.13 -10.54
C VAL A 181 7.91 4.42 -11.60
N ALA A 182 7.36 4.17 -12.79
CA ALA A 182 8.08 3.56 -13.90
C ALA A 182 9.33 4.38 -14.29
N ALA A 183 9.17 5.70 -14.40
CA ALA A 183 10.26 6.63 -14.69
C ALA A 183 11.33 6.62 -13.59
N ALA A 184 10.93 6.63 -12.31
CA ALA A 184 11.85 6.59 -11.16
C ALA A 184 12.72 5.34 -11.15
N LEU A 185 12.10 4.18 -11.46
CA LEU A 185 12.75 2.88 -11.43
C LEU A 185 13.49 2.55 -12.72
N ASN A 186 13.38 3.41 -13.74
CA ASN A 186 13.92 3.20 -15.07
C ASN A 186 13.48 1.86 -15.69
N ILE A 187 12.18 1.56 -15.62
CA ILE A 187 11.56 0.37 -16.20
C ILE A 187 10.39 0.74 -17.14
N PRO A 188 10.01 -0.12 -18.09
CA PRO A 188 8.88 0.16 -18.98
C PRO A 188 7.57 0.33 -18.20
N GLN A 189 6.74 1.30 -18.58
CA GLN A 189 5.42 1.49 -17.96
C GLN A 189 4.56 0.23 -18.03
N ALA A 190 4.62 -0.50 -19.15
CA ALA A 190 3.90 -1.76 -19.34
C ALA A 190 4.25 -2.83 -18.28
N GLU A 191 5.47 -2.80 -17.74
CA GLU A 191 5.86 -3.70 -16.66
C GLU A 191 5.18 -3.32 -15.34
N VAL A 192 5.09 -2.03 -15.02
CA VAL A 192 4.39 -1.56 -13.82
C VAL A 192 2.89 -1.83 -13.95
N TYR A 193 2.29 -1.55 -15.11
CA TYR A 193 0.89 -1.87 -15.40
C TYR A 193 0.60 -3.36 -15.25
N GLY A 194 1.46 -4.22 -15.82
CA GLY A 194 1.32 -5.66 -15.69
C GLY A 194 1.36 -6.13 -14.23
N VAL A 195 2.15 -5.48 -13.37
CA VAL A 195 2.15 -5.77 -11.94
C VAL A 195 0.86 -5.27 -11.26
N THR A 196 0.41 -4.05 -11.56
CA THR A 196 -0.81 -3.50 -10.94
C THR A 196 -2.08 -4.24 -11.35
N GLU A 197 -2.12 -4.83 -12.55
CA GLU A 197 -3.26 -5.63 -13.02
C GLU A 197 -3.20 -7.09 -12.57
N PHE A 198 -2.01 -7.62 -12.27
CA PHE A 198 -1.85 -9.00 -11.82
C PHE A 198 -2.26 -9.21 -10.36
N TYR A 199 -1.94 -8.26 -9.47
CA TYR A 199 -2.15 -8.39 -8.03
C TYR A 199 -3.49 -7.79 -7.60
N GLU A 200 -4.33 -8.58 -6.93
CA GLU A 200 -5.70 -8.21 -6.53
C GLU A 200 -5.78 -7.01 -5.56
N MET A 201 -4.69 -6.71 -4.83
CA MET A 201 -4.69 -5.62 -3.85
C MET A 201 -4.23 -4.26 -4.42
N PHE A 202 -3.85 -4.19 -5.70
CA PHE A 202 -3.59 -2.92 -6.37
C PHE A 202 -4.83 -2.48 -7.15
N ASN A 203 -5.35 -1.31 -6.77
CA ASN A 203 -6.54 -0.74 -7.39
C ASN A 203 -6.10 0.26 -8.45
N THR A 204 -6.42 -0.01 -9.72
CA THR A 204 -6.19 0.93 -10.84
C THR A 204 -7.39 1.86 -11.06
N GLU A 205 -8.48 1.64 -10.33
CA GLU A 205 -9.69 2.47 -10.32
C GLU A 205 -9.96 3.05 -8.92
N PRO A 206 -10.66 4.19 -8.81
CA PRO A 206 -10.99 4.79 -7.52
C PRO A 206 -11.79 3.85 -6.60
N VAL A 207 -11.30 3.68 -5.37
CA VAL A 207 -11.97 2.92 -4.30
C VAL A 207 -12.32 3.81 -3.12
N GLY A 208 -13.22 3.32 -2.27
CA GLY A 208 -13.59 3.97 -1.04
C GLY A 208 -12.47 3.94 0.00
N ARG A 209 -12.44 4.96 0.87
CA ARG A 209 -11.47 5.05 2.00
C ARG A 209 -11.56 3.87 2.97
N LYS A 210 -12.71 3.19 3.02
CA LYS A 210 -12.94 1.97 3.79
C LYS A 210 -13.21 0.81 2.83
N ILE A 211 -12.31 -0.15 2.76
CA ILE A 211 -12.47 -1.37 1.97
C ILE A 211 -12.83 -2.51 2.92
N VAL A 212 -14.02 -3.09 2.74
CA VAL A 212 -14.50 -4.23 3.53
C VAL A 212 -14.41 -5.49 2.68
N ARG A 213 -13.52 -6.40 3.04
CA ARG A 213 -13.27 -7.67 2.36
C ARG A 213 -13.90 -8.81 3.15
N VAL A 214 -14.86 -9.52 2.57
CA VAL A 214 -15.52 -10.67 3.21
C VAL A 214 -15.03 -11.96 2.57
N CYS A 215 -14.45 -12.85 3.37
CA CYS A 215 -13.97 -14.16 2.91
C CYS A 215 -15.14 -15.06 2.50
N GLN A 216 -15.12 -15.56 1.27
CA GLN A 216 -16.13 -16.48 0.73
C GLN A 216 -15.62 -17.92 0.56
N ASP A 217 -14.44 -18.25 1.09
CA ASP A 217 -13.91 -19.61 1.02
C ASP A 217 -14.66 -20.58 1.95
N ALA A 218 -14.48 -21.89 1.71
CA ALA A 218 -15.34 -22.96 2.24
C ALA A 218 -15.66 -22.86 3.75
N SER A 219 -14.67 -22.62 4.61
CA SER A 219 -14.91 -22.51 6.06
C SER A 219 -15.78 -21.31 6.43
N CYS A 220 -15.62 -20.18 5.73
CA CYS A 220 -16.41 -18.97 5.94
C CYS A 220 -17.81 -19.11 5.32
N GLY A 221 -17.92 -19.72 4.14
CA GLY A 221 -19.20 -20.05 3.52
C GLY A 221 -20.09 -20.89 4.44
N VAL A 222 -19.56 -21.98 5.00
CA VAL A 222 -20.28 -22.83 5.99
C VAL A 222 -20.68 -22.04 7.24
N ALA A 223 -19.86 -21.06 7.65
CA ALA A 223 -20.13 -20.21 8.80
C ALA A 223 -21.06 -19.01 8.51
N GLY A 224 -21.63 -18.91 7.30
CA GLY A 224 -22.61 -17.89 6.94
C GLY A 224 -22.03 -16.63 6.29
N ALA A 225 -20.85 -16.69 5.67
CA ALA A 225 -20.24 -15.54 5.01
C ALA A 225 -21.06 -15.00 3.82
N ASP A 226 -21.83 -15.84 3.13
CA ASP A 226 -22.75 -15.40 2.08
C ASP A 226 -23.81 -14.43 2.64
N ALA A 227 -24.39 -14.78 3.80
CA ALA A 227 -25.39 -13.96 4.47
C ALA A 227 -24.79 -12.65 5.00
N LEU A 228 -23.55 -12.71 5.52
CA LEU A 228 -22.79 -11.54 5.98
C LEU A 228 -22.54 -10.56 4.83
N LEU A 229 -22.01 -11.03 3.70
CA LEU A 229 -21.76 -10.21 2.51
C LEU A 229 -23.05 -9.62 1.95
N ALA A 230 -24.07 -10.47 1.74
CA ALA A 230 -25.35 -10.03 1.21
C ALA A 230 -26.04 -9.01 2.15
N GLY A 231 -25.93 -9.20 3.47
CA GLY A 231 -26.43 -8.26 4.47
C GLY A 231 -25.74 -6.90 4.41
N LEU A 232 -24.41 -6.90 4.27
CA LEU A 232 -23.60 -5.69 4.13
C LEU A 232 -23.94 -4.93 2.84
N CYS A 233 -23.97 -5.62 1.71
CA CYS A 233 -24.34 -5.06 0.40
C CYS A 233 -25.75 -4.47 0.40
N ARG A 234 -26.75 -5.16 0.99
CA ARG A 234 -28.10 -4.62 1.14
C ARG A 234 -28.14 -3.35 1.99
N HIS A 235 -27.36 -3.28 3.05
CA HIS A 235 -27.32 -2.11 3.93
C HIS A 235 -26.73 -0.89 3.22
N LEU A 236 -25.70 -1.11 2.39
CA LEU A 236 -24.99 -0.05 1.66
C LEU A 236 -25.59 0.26 0.28
N ASN A 237 -26.58 -0.52 -0.17
CA ASN A 237 -27.19 -0.44 -1.50
C ASN A 237 -26.17 -0.51 -2.65
N ILE A 238 -25.25 -1.48 -2.56
CA ILE A 238 -24.21 -1.77 -3.57
C ILE A 238 -24.09 -3.27 -3.79
N ARG A 239 -23.38 -3.69 -4.85
CA ARG A 239 -22.99 -5.08 -5.11
C ARG A 239 -21.55 -5.35 -4.64
N PRO A 240 -21.14 -6.63 -4.48
CA PRO A 240 -19.74 -6.95 -4.27
C PRO A 240 -18.88 -6.43 -5.43
N GLY A 241 -17.75 -5.80 -5.09
CA GLY A 241 -16.85 -5.10 -5.99
C GLY A 241 -17.18 -3.61 -6.19
N GLU A 242 -18.34 -3.13 -5.72
CA GLU A 242 -18.75 -1.74 -5.92
C GLU A 242 -18.37 -0.84 -4.73
N THR A 243 -18.29 0.47 -5.02
CA THR A 243 -18.10 1.54 -4.05
C THR A 243 -19.40 2.31 -3.84
N THR A 244 -19.68 2.73 -2.61
CA THR A 244 -20.86 3.55 -2.28
C THR A 244 -20.87 4.86 -3.05
N ALA A 245 -22.07 5.40 -3.35
CA ALA A 245 -22.22 6.63 -4.13
C ALA A 245 -21.53 7.87 -3.52
N ASP A 246 -21.29 7.86 -2.20
CA ASP A 246 -20.53 8.90 -1.50
C ASP A 246 -19.00 8.70 -1.54
N GLY A 247 -18.52 7.67 -2.25
CA GLY A 247 -17.10 7.34 -2.41
C GLY A 247 -16.41 6.87 -1.12
N ARG A 248 -17.16 6.49 -0.08
CA ARG A 248 -16.57 6.20 1.24
C ARG A 248 -16.23 4.74 1.46
N THR A 249 -17.04 3.81 0.96
CA THR A 249 -16.92 2.39 1.30
C THR A 249 -16.95 1.51 0.06
N THR A 250 -15.98 0.62 -0.07
CA THR A 250 -15.95 -0.46 -1.07
C THR A 250 -16.17 -1.78 -0.36
N VAL A 251 -16.95 -2.69 -0.94
CA VAL A 251 -17.18 -4.03 -0.39
C VAL A 251 -16.74 -5.08 -1.40
N GLU A 252 -15.80 -5.93 -1.02
CA GLU A 252 -15.21 -6.96 -1.86
C GLU A 252 -15.52 -8.37 -1.33
N ALA A 253 -15.85 -9.28 -2.23
CA ALA A 253 -15.82 -10.71 -1.95
C ALA A 253 -14.41 -11.23 -2.24
N VAL A 254 -13.77 -11.85 -1.25
CA VAL A 254 -12.36 -12.30 -1.38
C VAL A 254 -12.21 -13.77 -1.03
N ARG A 255 -11.05 -14.32 -1.40
CA ARG A 255 -10.63 -15.68 -1.03
C ARG A 255 -10.15 -15.76 0.41
N CYS A 256 -9.64 -16.93 0.79
CA CYS A 256 -9.20 -17.24 2.14
C CYS A 256 -8.29 -16.15 2.75
N LEU A 257 -8.74 -15.57 3.86
CA LEU A 257 -8.01 -14.57 4.64
C LEU A 257 -7.03 -15.17 5.68
N GLY A 258 -6.84 -16.49 5.71
CA GLY A 258 -6.03 -17.18 6.73
C GLY A 258 -6.62 -17.13 8.14
N LEU A 259 -7.95 -16.91 8.26
CA LEU A 259 -8.67 -16.75 9.53
C LEU A 259 -9.74 -17.85 9.73
N CYS A 260 -9.52 -19.03 9.15
CA CYS A 260 -10.49 -20.13 9.14
C CYS A 260 -10.78 -20.68 10.55
N ASP A 261 -9.86 -20.52 11.50
CA ASP A 261 -10.08 -20.83 12.92
C ASP A 261 -11.14 -19.94 13.59
N ARG A 262 -11.56 -18.87 12.92
CA ARG A 262 -12.49 -17.85 13.41
C ARG A 262 -13.52 -17.46 12.35
N ALA A 263 -13.92 -18.39 11.49
CA ALA A 263 -14.93 -18.14 10.47
C ALA A 263 -16.29 -17.71 11.09
N PRO A 264 -17.08 -16.87 10.39
CA PRO A 264 -16.75 -16.20 9.13
C PRO A 264 -15.82 -15.00 9.39
N ALA A 265 -14.92 -14.74 8.44
CA ALA A 265 -13.87 -13.73 8.58
C ALA A 265 -14.05 -12.58 7.58
N ALA A 266 -13.72 -11.38 8.03
CA ALA A 266 -13.62 -10.20 7.20
C ALA A 266 -12.38 -9.36 7.55
N LEU A 267 -11.90 -8.58 6.59
CA LEU A 267 -10.94 -7.50 6.79
C LEU A 267 -11.62 -6.16 6.50
N VAL A 268 -11.40 -5.17 7.35
CA VAL A 268 -11.76 -3.78 7.07
C VAL A 268 -10.45 -3.00 6.99
N ASN A 269 -10.08 -2.59 5.78
CA ASN A 269 -8.72 -2.20 5.42
C ASN A 269 -7.72 -3.29 5.84
N HIS A 270 -6.96 -3.08 6.91
CA HIS A 270 -6.03 -4.06 7.47
C HIS A 270 -6.50 -4.68 8.80
N ALA A 271 -7.64 -4.22 9.33
CA ALA A 271 -8.14 -4.65 10.62
C ALA A 271 -8.96 -5.94 10.49
N ARG A 272 -8.72 -6.89 11.38
CA ARG A 272 -9.36 -8.22 11.36
C ARG A 272 -10.68 -8.21 12.11
N TYR A 273 -11.71 -8.78 11.49
CA TYR A 273 -13.03 -9.03 12.07
C TYR A 273 -13.32 -10.54 11.97
N ALA A 274 -12.90 -11.27 13.00
CA ALA A 274 -13.04 -12.72 13.05
C ALA A 274 -13.18 -13.21 14.51
N PRO A 275 -14.31 -13.85 14.90
CA PRO A 275 -15.48 -14.09 14.07
C PRO A 275 -16.28 -12.81 13.80
N SER A 276 -16.84 -12.72 12.61
CA SER A 276 -17.88 -11.74 12.25
C SER A 276 -19.26 -12.36 12.45
N ASP A 277 -20.25 -11.57 12.86
CA ASP A 277 -21.63 -12.05 13.03
C ASP A 277 -22.45 -11.80 11.75
N PRO A 278 -22.90 -12.84 11.03
CA PRO A 278 -23.76 -12.69 9.85
C PRO A 278 -25.08 -11.97 10.13
N ALA A 279 -25.58 -11.99 11.37
CA ALA A 279 -26.79 -11.28 11.76
C ALA A 279 -26.56 -9.78 12.03
N ALA A 280 -25.29 -9.36 12.16
CA ALA A 280 -24.92 -7.98 12.46
C ALA A 280 -23.85 -7.41 11.49
N PRO A 281 -24.09 -7.41 10.16
CA PRO A 281 -23.10 -6.99 9.15
C PRO A 281 -22.59 -5.55 9.33
N ARG A 282 -23.41 -4.66 9.90
CA ARG A 282 -23.04 -3.27 10.21
C ARG A 282 -21.86 -3.15 11.18
N MET A 283 -21.57 -4.20 11.95
CA MET A 283 -20.40 -4.22 12.86
C MET A 283 -19.07 -4.14 12.10
N LEU A 284 -19.04 -4.50 10.82
CA LEU A 284 -17.87 -4.27 9.95
C LEU A 284 -17.68 -2.80 9.59
N LEU A 285 -18.73 -1.98 9.71
CA LEU A 285 -18.68 -0.56 9.39
C LEU A 285 -18.39 0.28 10.62
N ASP A 286 -19.10 0.01 11.72
CA ASP A 286 -19.15 0.89 12.90
C ASP A 286 -18.56 0.23 14.15
N GLY A 287 -18.36 -1.08 14.14
CA GLY A 287 -17.87 -1.83 15.28
C GLY A 287 -16.35 -1.73 15.43
N PRO A 288 -15.80 -1.94 16.64
CA PRO A 288 -14.36 -2.08 16.82
C PRO A 288 -13.87 -3.41 16.21
N PRO A 289 -12.62 -3.47 15.75
CA PRO A 289 -12.05 -4.72 15.25
C PRO A 289 -11.95 -5.75 16.37
N VAL A 290 -12.16 -7.01 16.00
CA VAL A 290 -12.10 -8.13 16.95
C VAL A 290 -10.68 -8.70 16.92
N ILE A 291 -9.93 -8.48 18.01
CA ILE A 291 -8.58 -9.03 18.18
C ILE A 291 -8.64 -10.19 19.19
N PRO A 292 -8.92 -11.43 18.75
CA PRO A 292 -8.95 -12.54 19.67
C PRO A 292 -7.54 -12.91 20.14
N LYS A 293 -7.41 -13.32 21.41
CA LYS A 293 -6.19 -14.01 21.88
C LYS A 293 -5.99 -15.28 21.05
N LEU A 294 -4.77 -15.48 20.56
CA LEU A 294 -4.36 -16.74 19.91
C LEU A 294 -4.54 -17.88 20.93
N ARG A 295 -5.22 -18.95 20.52
CA ARG A 295 -5.37 -20.16 21.32
C ARG A 295 -4.82 -21.31 20.49
N VAL A 296 -3.78 -21.94 21.01
CA VAL A 296 -3.13 -23.09 20.36
C VAL A 296 -3.39 -24.33 21.20
N GLY A 297 -4.05 -25.31 20.59
CA GLY A 297 -4.30 -26.63 21.17
C GLY A 297 -3.11 -27.57 20.99
N GLY A 298 -3.36 -28.87 21.16
CA GLY A 298 -2.37 -29.93 20.98
C GLY A 298 -1.60 -30.29 22.25
N LEU A 299 -1.28 -31.58 22.39
CA LEU A 299 -0.54 -32.14 23.53
C LEU A 299 0.95 -31.76 23.51
N VAL A 300 1.54 -31.66 22.31
CA VAL A 300 2.96 -31.37 22.12
C VAL A 300 3.10 -30.11 21.27
N LYS A 301 3.76 -29.09 21.82
CA LYS A 301 3.93 -27.76 21.20
C LYS A 301 5.41 -27.48 20.96
N LEU A 302 6.00 -28.07 19.92
CA LEU A 302 7.42 -27.83 19.60
C LEU A 302 7.63 -26.43 19.02
N ALA A 303 7.08 -26.16 17.83
CA ALA A 303 7.18 -24.85 17.19
C ALA A 303 6.31 -23.77 17.85
N LEU A 304 5.27 -24.18 18.58
CA LEU A 304 4.23 -23.30 19.14
C LEU A 304 4.41 -23.04 20.65
N SER A 305 5.50 -23.47 21.27
CA SER A 305 5.69 -23.39 22.74
C SER A 305 5.62 -21.97 23.31
N ASN A 306 6.02 -20.94 22.54
CA ASN A 306 6.00 -19.56 23.02
C ASN A 306 4.69 -18.83 22.70
N VAL A 307 3.85 -19.39 21.81
CA VAL A 307 2.66 -18.69 21.32
C VAL A 307 1.65 -18.52 22.46
N GLY A 308 1.39 -17.26 22.81
CA GLY A 308 0.54 -16.90 23.95
C GLY A 308 1.23 -16.99 25.32
N VAL A 309 2.53 -17.28 25.34
CA VAL A 309 3.38 -17.28 26.55
C VAL A 309 4.26 -16.05 26.61
N VAL A 310 4.76 -15.58 25.46
CA VAL A 310 5.58 -14.35 25.34
C VAL A 310 4.84 -13.25 24.60
N ASP A 311 5.21 -12.01 24.84
CA ASP A 311 4.90 -10.92 23.92
C ASP A 311 5.68 -11.09 22.60
N ALA A 312 4.95 -11.23 21.50
CA ALA A 312 5.49 -11.39 20.16
C ALA A 312 6.34 -10.19 19.68
N THR A 313 6.32 -9.05 20.38
CA THR A 313 7.18 -7.87 20.11
C THR A 313 8.40 -7.76 21.03
N SER A 314 8.59 -8.68 22.00
CA SER A 314 9.65 -8.58 23.00
C SER A 314 10.79 -9.57 22.73
N LEU A 315 11.94 -9.04 22.31
CA LEU A 315 13.17 -9.83 22.19
C LEU A 315 13.64 -10.35 23.57
N GLU A 316 13.39 -9.61 24.64
CA GLU A 316 13.80 -9.99 26.01
C GLU A 316 13.02 -11.21 26.49
N GLU A 317 11.70 -11.22 26.31
CA GLU A 317 10.88 -12.38 26.67
C GLU A 317 11.21 -13.60 25.80
N TYR A 318 11.48 -13.39 24.50
CA TYR A 318 11.97 -14.45 23.63
C TYR A 318 13.27 -15.08 24.16
N ARG A 319 14.24 -14.26 24.58
CA ARG A 319 15.50 -14.73 25.20
C ARG A 319 15.29 -15.42 26.53
N ALA A 320 14.36 -14.94 27.36
CA ALA A 320 14.01 -15.55 28.63
C ALA A 320 13.45 -16.98 28.45
N GLN A 321 12.80 -17.27 27.31
CA GLN A 321 12.38 -18.61 26.91
C GLN A 321 13.47 -19.43 26.20
N GLY A 322 14.74 -19.01 26.26
CA GLY A 322 15.86 -19.70 25.61
C GLY A 322 16.08 -19.32 24.15
N GLY A 323 15.41 -18.29 23.65
CA GLY A 323 15.62 -17.75 22.31
C GLY A 323 17.07 -17.35 22.04
N LEU A 324 17.52 -17.50 20.80
CA LEU A 324 18.89 -17.31 20.33
C LEU A 324 19.92 -18.32 20.87
N ALA A 325 19.52 -19.30 21.68
CA ALA A 325 20.46 -20.31 22.17
C ALA A 325 20.98 -21.21 21.04
N ALA A 326 20.12 -21.57 20.08
CA ALA A 326 20.53 -22.38 18.94
C ALA A 326 21.45 -21.57 18.02
N MET A 327 21.12 -20.30 17.76
CA MET A 327 21.99 -19.42 16.98
C MET A 327 23.36 -19.19 17.64
N ARG A 328 23.39 -18.96 18.97
CA ARG A 328 24.63 -18.86 19.75
C ARG A 328 25.50 -20.11 19.61
N LYS A 329 24.90 -21.28 19.75
CA LYS A 329 25.60 -22.56 19.56
C LYS A 329 26.16 -22.69 18.16
N ALA A 330 25.37 -22.36 17.14
CA ALA A 330 25.79 -22.43 15.75
C ALA A 330 27.01 -21.53 15.49
N LEU A 331 26.95 -20.25 15.93
CA LEU A 331 28.02 -19.28 15.70
C LEU A 331 29.31 -19.57 16.48
N HIS A 332 29.22 -20.13 17.69
CA HIS A 332 30.37 -20.27 18.57
C HIS A 332 30.97 -21.67 18.61
N SER A 333 30.22 -22.68 18.18
CA SER A 333 30.58 -24.08 18.44
C SER A 333 30.29 -25.01 17.27
N MET A 334 29.82 -24.48 16.14
CA MET A 334 29.55 -25.28 14.95
C MET A 334 30.13 -24.59 13.71
N THR A 335 30.45 -25.37 12.69
CA THR A 335 30.62 -24.86 11.33
C THR A 335 29.28 -24.83 10.59
N PRO A 336 29.13 -24.09 9.48
CA PRO A 336 27.94 -24.14 8.63
C PRO A 336 27.55 -25.57 8.23
N GLY A 337 28.53 -26.40 7.85
CA GLY A 337 28.32 -27.81 7.52
C GLY A 337 27.79 -28.65 8.70
N GLN A 338 28.28 -28.40 9.92
CA GLN A 338 27.76 -29.07 11.12
C GLN A 338 26.33 -28.63 11.45
N ALA A 339 26.01 -27.34 11.28
CA ALA A 339 24.65 -26.83 11.46
C ALA A 339 23.68 -27.48 10.46
N MET A 340 24.10 -27.60 9.19
CA MET A 340 23.34 -28.28 8.16
C MET A 340 23.16 -29.79 8.47
N GLN A 341 24.22 -30.45 8.94
CA GLN A 341 24.16 -31.87 9.29
C GLN A 341 23.18 -32.13 10.44
N ALA A 342 23.14 -31.27 11.45
CA ALA A 342 22.16 -31.38 12.54
C ALA A 342 20.71 -31.35 12.02
N VAL A 343 20.42 -30.55 10.99
CA VAL A 343 19.10 -30.53 10.34
C VAL A 343 18.84 -31.80 9.53
N LYS A 344 19.85 -32.35 8.83
CA LYS A 344 19.73 -33.66 8.14
C LYS A 344 19.42 -34.78 9.14
N ASP A 345 20.13 -34.82 10.26
CA ASP A 345 19.97 -35.85 11.30
C ASP A 345 18.61 -35.78 11.99
N SER A 346 18.03 -34.58 12.10
CA SER A 346 16.67 -34.37 12.62
C SER A 346 15.57 -34.96 11.73
N LYS A 347 15.89 -35.29 10.47
CA LYS A 347 14.94 -35.74 9.44
C LYS A 347 13.80 -34.74 9.20
N LEU A 348 14.07 -33.45 9.43
CA LEU A 348 13.11 -32.39 9.15
C LEU A 348 12.76 -32.38 7.66
N VAL A 349 11.46 -32.28 7.40
CA VAL A 349 10.90 -32.14 6.06
C VAL A 349 10.17 -30.81 5.93
N GLY A 350 10.05 -30.32 4.70
CA GLY A 350 9.29 -29.12 4.39
C GLY A 350 7.86 -29.19 4.91
N ARG A 351 7.42 -28.13 5.62
CA ARG A 351 6.07 -28.04 6.21
C ARG A 351 5.06 -27.27 5.34
N GLY A 352 5.46 -26.92 4.12
CA GLY A 352 4.57 -26.34 3.10
C GLY A 352 3.88 -27.37 2.20
N GLY A 353 3.74 -28.63 2.65
CA GLY A 353 3.02 -29.69 1.91
C GLY A 353 3.90 -30.67 1.13
N ALA A 354 4.93 -30.21 0.42
CA ALA A 354 5.76 -31.08 -0.43
C ALA A 354 6.63 -32.10 0.34
N ALA A 355 6.83 -31.91 1.65
CA ALA A 355 7.58 -32.81 2.54
C ALA A 355 9.00 -33.17 2.06
N PHE A 356 9.64 -32.32 1.25
CA PHE A 356 11.01 -32.54 0.80
C PHE A 356 12.00 -32.42 1.99
N PRO A 357 13.03 -33.29 2.11
CA PRO A 357 14.00 -33.24 3.20
C PRO A 357 14.74 -31.88 3.26
N THR A 358 14.58 -31.16 4.38
CA THR A 358 15.07 -29.78 4.52
C THR A 358 16.59 -29.69 4.43
N GLY A 359 17.31 -30.57 5.14
CA GLY A 359 18.78 -30.57 5.12
C GLY A 359 19.38 -30.93 3.77
N LEU A 360 18.69 -31.73 2.94
CA LEU A 360 19.12 -32.03 1.58
C LEU A 360 18.92 -30.81 0.67
N LYS A 361 17.78 -30.10 0.81
CA LYS A 361 17.52 -28.85 0.07
C LYS A 361 18.58 -27.79 0.38
N TRP A 362 18.99 -27.68 1.65
CA TRP A 362 20.06 -26.76 2.06
C TRP A 362 21.41 -27.14 1.46
N GLN A 363 21.75 -28.43 1.39
CA GLN A 363 22.97 -28.90 0.75
C GLN A 363 23.01 -28.47 -0.72
N PHE A 364 21.93 -28.71 -1.47
CA PHE A 364 21.87 -28.29 -2.88
C PHE A 364 22.10 -26.78 -3.06
N ALA A 365 21.59 -25.96 -2.15
CA ALA A 365 21.87 -24.52 -2.19
C ALA A 365 23.35 -24.22 -1.87
N ALA A 366 23.91 -24.83 -0.84
CA ALA A 366 25.30 -24.63 -0.41
C ALA A 366 26.34 -25.11 -1.45
N ASP A 367 25.98 -26.12 -2.27
CA ASP A 367 26.83 -26.65 -3.34
C ASP A 367 26.98 -25.68 -4.54
N ASN A 368 26.22 -24.59 -4.56
CA ASN A 368 26.28 -23.57 -5.62
C ASN A 368 27.12 -22.35 -5.20
N PRO A 369 27.73 -21.63 -6.16
CA PRO A 369 28.48 -20.39 -5.87
C PRO A 369 27.63 -19.29 -5.21
N GLN A 370 28.30 -18.32 -4.59
CA GLN A 370 27.68 -17.08 -4.09
C GLN A 370 27.27 -16.14 -5.25
N PRO A 371 26.30 -15.23 -5.08
CA PRO A 371 25.51 -15.00 -3.87
C PRO A 371 24.37 -16.01 -3.71
N ARG A 372 24.12 -16.44 -2.47
CA ARG A 372 23.00 -17.30 -2.10
C ARG A 372 21.99 -16.53 -1.25
N PHE A 373 20.71 -16.86 -1.43
CA PHE A 373 19.59 -16.25 -0.73
C PHE A 373 18.75 -17.31 -0.03
N VAL A 374 18.17 -16.97 1.12
CA VAL A 374 17.14 -17.79 1.77
C VAL A 374 15.85 -16.99 1.80
N ILE A 375 14.75 -17.62 1.36
CA ILE A 375 13.42 -17.01 1.35
C ILE A 375 12.54 -17.77 2.33
N CYS A 376 12.03 -17.06 3.34
CA CYS A 376 10.93 -17.53 4.17
C CYS A 376 9.62 -17.20 3.43
N ASN A 377 8.97 -18.24 2.92
CA ASN A 377 7.63 -18.12 2.34
C ASN A 377 6.62 -18.07 3.49
N ALA A 378 6.00 -16.91 3.69
CA ALA A 378 4.91 -16.66 4.63
C ALA A 378 3.66 -16.17 3.89
N ASP A 379 3.44 -16.70 2.68
CA ASP A 379 2.27 -16.41 1.86
C ASP A 379 1.01 -17.19 2.32
N GLU A 380 1.16 -18.39 2.87
CA GLU A 380 0.09 -19.26 3.43
C GLU A 380 -1.25 -19.11 2.66
N SER A 381 -1.22 -19.33 1.34
CA SER A 381 -2.35 -19.07 0.44
C SER A 381 -3.36 -20.23 0.39
N GLU A 382 -3.02 -21.42 0.88
CA GLU A 382 -3.94 -22.56 0.87
C GLU A 382 -5.18 -22.32 1.76
N PRO A 383 -6.41 -22.44 1.22
CA PRO A 383 -7.63 -22.30 2.01
C PRO A 383 -7.68 -23.27 3.19
N GLY A 384 -7.96 -22.75 4.39
CA GLY A 384 -7.97 -23.54 5.63
C GLY A 384 -6.63 -23.58 6.38
N ALA A 385 -5.53 -23.16 5.76
CA ALA A 385 -4.26 -23.00 6.45
C ALA A 385 -4.23 -21.68 7.27
N PHE A 386 -3.69 -21.77 8.48
CA PHE A 386 -3.47 -20.63 9.38
C PHE A 386 -2.31 -20.88 10.37
N LYS A 387 -1.53 -21.94 10.15
CA LYS A 387 -0.46 -22.39 11.04
C LYS A 387 0.70 -21.41 11.05
N ASP A 388 1.00 -20.81 9.89
CA ASP A 388 2.09 -19.86 9.74
C ASP A 388 1.64 -18.53 10.34
N ARG A 389 0.42 -18.06 10.07
CA ARG A 389 -0.17 -16.90 10.76
C ARG A 389 -0.03 -16.99 12.28
N VAL A 390 -0.31 -18.15 12.88
CA VAL A 390 -0.17 -18.35 14.34
C VAL A 390 1.27 -18.13 14.81
N LEU A 391 2.27 -18.58 14.04
CA LEU A 391 3.68 -18.33 14.33
C LEU A 391 4.07 -16.86 14.11
N MET A 392 3.64 -16.26 12.99
CA MET A 392 3.93 -14.86 12.67
C MET A 392 3.37 -13.90 13.72
N ASP A 393 2.12 -14.11 14.14
CA ASP A 393 1.44 -13.24 15.09
C ASP A 393 1.91 -13.47 16.54
N GLY A 394 2.42 -14.67 16.86
CA GLY A 394 2.62 -15.15 18.22
C GLY A 394 4.07 -15.39 18.64
N ASP A 395 4.98 -15.67 17.71
CA ASP A 395 6.40 -15.93 17.97
C ASP A 395 7.28 -15.65 16.73
N PRO A 396 7.29 -14.40 16.21
CA PRO A 396 8.04 -14.05 15.00
C PRO A 396 9.55 -14.24 15.17
N PHE A 397 10.10 -13.97 16.36
CA PHE A 397 11.53 -14.14 16.65
C PHE A 397 12.03 -15.56 16.43
N ARG A 398 11.21 -16.58 16.77
CA ARG A 398 11.56 -17.98 16.50
C ARG A 398 11.72 -18.28 15.03
N VAL A 399 10.83 -17.74 14.20
CA VAL A 399 10.90 -17.93 12.75
C VAL A 399 12.12 -17.19 12.20
N VAL A 400 12.40 -15.97 12.67
CA VAL A 400 13.60 -15.22 12.27
C VAL A 400 14.89 -15.94 12.71
N GLU A 401 14.96 -16.49 13.92
CA GLU A 401 16.11 -17.30 14.36
C GLU A 401 16.29 -18.55 13.48
N GLY A 402 15.20 -19.23 13.13
CA GLY A 402 15.24 -20.36 12.19
C GLY A 402 15.76 -19.96 10.81
N LEU A 403 15.36 -18.78 10.32
CA LEU A 403 15.86 -18.21 9.07
C LEU A 403 17.36 -17.88 9.17
N MET A 404 17.81 -17.28 10.27
CA MET A 404 19.22 -17.00 10.52
C MET A 404 20.06 -18.29 10.54
N LEU A 405 19.58 -19.35 11.19
CA LEU A 405 20.23 -20.65 11.22
C LEU A 405 20.33 -21.26 9.81
N ALA A 406 19.27 -21.14 9.01
CA ALA A 406 19.28 -21.57 7.61
C ALA A 406 20.33 -20.80 6.81
N CYS A 407 20.32 -19.47 6.91
CA CYS A 407 21.32 -18.60 6.26
C CYS A 407 22.73 -18.94 6.68
N TYR A 408 22.98 -19.19 7.97
CA TYR A 408 24.29 -19.60 8.45
C TYR A 408 24.72 -20.94 7.83
N ALA A 409 23.83 -21.94 7.82
CA ALA A 409 24.13 -23.26 7.28
C ALA A 409 24.43 -23.26 5.77
N VAL A 410 23.78 -22.39 4.99
CA VAL A 410 24.04 -22.22 3.55
C VAL A 410 25.00 -21.07 3.24
N GLU A 411 25.51 -20.39 4.28
CA GLU A 411 26.32 -19.17 4.21
C GLU A 411 25.72 -18.07 3.32
N ALA A 412 24.40 -17.88 3.38
CA ALA A 412 23.73 -16.76 2.72
C ALA A 412 23.92 -15.47 3.52
N GLU A 413 24.24 -14.37 2.84
CA GLU A 413 24.41 -13.05 3.46
C GLU A 413 23.15 -12.16 3.34
N ARG A 414 22.13 -12.63 2.61
CA ARG A 414 20.84 -11.95 2.48
C ARG A 414 19.68 -12.93 2.50
N ALA A 415 18.59 -12.53 3.15
CA ALA A 415 17.35 -13.29 3.17
C ALA A 415 16.12 -12.40 3.07
N PHE A 416 15.01 -13.02 2.69
CA PHE A 416 13.73 -12.35 2.55
C PHE A 416 12.65 -13.11 3.31
N ILE A 417 11.74 -12.38 3.97
CA ILE A 417 10.49 -12.92 4.49
C ILE A 417 9.38 -12.34 3.63
N TYR A 418 8.75 -13.16 2.79
CA TYR A 418 7.64 -12.73 1.94
C TYR A 418 6.33 -13.02 2.65
N VAL A 419 5.60 -11.97 3.05
CA VAL A 419 4.35 -12.06 3.81
C VAL A 419 3.20 -11.66 2.90
N ARG A 420 2.16 -12.49 2.79
CA ARG A 420 0.95 -12.15 2.02
C ARG A 420 0.33 -10.82 2.47
N GLY A 421 -0.31 -10.11 1.54
CA GLY A 421 -0.86 -8.77 1.79
C GLY A 421 -1.95 -8.72 2.87
N GLU A 422 -2.70 -9.81 3.04
CA GLU A 422 -3.76 -9.97 4.04
C GLU A 422 -3.22 -10.14 5.47
N HIS A 423 -1.91 -10.38 5.62
CA HIS A 423 -1.24 -10.58 6.90
C HIS A 423 -0.43 -9.36 7.35
N ARG A 424 -1.02 -8.16 7.26
CA ARG A 424 -0.40 -6.89 7.70
C ARG A 424 0.20 -6.96 9.11
N ARG A 425 -0.51 -7.55 10.07
CA ARG A 425 0.00 -7.74 11.43
C ARG A 425 1.23 -8.66 11.47
N GLY A 426 1.25 -9.72 10.67
CA GLY A 426 2.41 -10.62 10.57
C GLY A 426 3.62 -9.90 9.98
N TYR A 427 3.42 -9.08 8.95
CA TYR A 427 4.44 -8.19 8.41
C TYR A 427 5.02 -7.28 9.50
N GLU A 428 4.18 -6.57 10.25
CA GLU A 428 4.61 -5.66 11.32
C GLU A 428 5.40 -6.39 12.42
N ARG A 429 4.96 -7.60 12.80
CA ARG A 429 5.63 -8.44 13.80
C ARG A 429 6.99 -8.92 13.33
N PHE A 430 7.12 -9.31 12.06
CA PHE A 430 8.42 -9.65 11.48
C PHE A 430 9.34 -8.45 11.34
N SER A 431 8.84 -7.32 10.85
CA SER A 431 9.62 -6.09 10.75
C SER A 431 10.17 -5.65 12.10
N ASN A 432 9.34 -5.71 13.15
CA ASN A 432 9.78 -5.47 14.52
C ASN A 432 10.84 -6.47 14.98
N ALA A 433 10.65 -7.77 14.76
CA ALA A 433 11.60 -8.78 15.17
C ALA A 433 12.98 -8.62 14.50
N VAL A 434 13.00 -8.33 13.19
CA VAL A 434 14.22 -8.03 12.43
C VAL A 434 14.90 -6.79 13.01
N GLN A 435 14.16 -5.68 13.20
CA GLN A 435 14.71 -4.45 13.76
C GLN A 435 15.32 -4.64 15.16
N CYS A 436 14.62 -5.36 16.05
CA CYS A 436 15.14 -5.65 17.38
C CYS A 436 16.42 -6.50 17.34
N LEU A 437 16.52 -7.45 16.40
CA LEU A 437 17.71 -8.28 16.23
C LEU A 437 18.88 -7.49 15.63
N GLU A 438 18.64 -6.59 14.68
CA GLU A 438 19.64 -5.65 14.16
C GLU A 438 20.20 -4.77 15.28
N GLN A 439 19.33 -4.13 16.06
CA GLN A 439 19.73 -3.27 17.18
C GLN A 439 20.52 -4.03 18.26
N ALA A 440 20.22 -5.31 18.44
CA ALA A 440 20.91 -6.18 19.38
C ALA A 440 22.18 -6.85 18.80
N GLY A 441 22.61 -6.48 17.58
CA GLY A 441 23.81 -6.99 16.92
C GLY A 441 23.71 -8.44 16.45
N TRP A 442 22.49 -8.97 16.27
CA TRP A 442 22.21 -10.31 15.77
C TRP A 442 21.99 -10.35 14.25
N LEU A 443 21.88 -9.20 13.61
CA LEU A 443 21.84 -8.99 12.16
C LEU A 443 22.77 -7.83 11.79
N GLY A 444 23.08 -7.66 10.49
CA GLY A 444 23.99 -6.63 9.98
C GLY A 444 25.33 -7.17 9.50
N ASP A 445 26.36 -6.31 9.46
CA ASP A 445 27.62 -6.59 8.76
C ASP A 445 28.69 -7.37 9.55
N ASN A 446 28.51 -7.51 10.87
CA ASN A 446 29.45 -8.23 11.73
C ASN A 446 28.75 -8.82 12.96
N ILE A 447 27.94 -9.84 12.73
CA ILE A 447 27.08 -10.45 13.74
C ILE A 447 27.93 -10.96 14.90
N GLN A 448 27.68 -10.42 16.10
CA GLN A 448 28.38 -10.74 17.34
C GLN A 448 29.93 -10.70 17.24
N GLY A 449 30.48 -9.88 16.33
CA GLY A 449 31.94 -9.75 16.15
C GLY A 449 32.61 -10.96 15.50
N ARG A 450 31.89 -11.80 14.76
CA ARG A 450 32.38 -13.08 14.20
C ARG A 450 32.70 -13.03 12.70
N GLY A 451 32.61 -11.87 12.06
CA GLY A 451 32.90 -11.72 10.63
C GLY A 451 31.86 -12.33 9.70
N TRP A 452 30.71 -12.77 10.23
CA TRP A 452 29.55 -13.18 9.44
C TRP A 452 28.55 -12.03 9.36
N ARG A 453 27.96 -11.84 8.18
CA ARG A 453 26.92 -10.84 7.93
C ARG A 453 25.65 -11.48 7.42
N LEU A 454 24.52 -10.90 7.82
CA LEU A 454 23.21 -11.29 7.34
C LEU A 454 22.27 -10.09 7.40
N HIS A 455 21.69 -9.77 6.25
CA HIS A 455 20.63 -8.76 6.10
C HIS A 455 19.31 -9.46 5.78
N ILE A 456 18.25 -9.15 6.54
CA ILE A 456 16.91 -9.74 6.32
C ILE A 456 15.93 -8.63 5.95
N GLU A 457 15.24 -8.79 4.83
CA GLU A 457 14.19 -7.87 4.41
C GLU A 457 12.81 -8.54 4.49
N VAL A 458 11.85 -7.88 5.13
CA VAL A 458 10.44 -8.31 5.13
C VAL A 458 9.73 -7.65 3.96
N ARG A 459 9.10 -8.43 3.08
CA ARG A 459 8.42 -7.99 1.87
C ARG A 459 6.93 -8.28 1.94
N ARG A 460 6.14 -7.35 1.40
CA ARG A 460 4.67 -7.44 1.31
C ARG A 460 4.27 -8.04 -0.05
N GLY A 461 3.40 -9.05 0.00
CA GLY A 461 2.62 -9.48 -1.15
C GLY A 461 1.39 -8.60 -1.37
N ALA A 462 0.77 -8.74 -2.53
CA ALA A 462 -0.38 -7.93 -2.95
C ALA A 462 -1.59 -8.77 -3.40
N GLY A 463 -1.81 -9.93 -2.76
CA GLY A 463 -3.00 -10.76 -2.98
C GLY A 463 -2.90 -11.75 -4.15
N ALA A 464 -1.72 -12.31 -4.39
CA ALA A 464 -1.51 -13.39 -5.38
C ALA A 464 -0.38 -14.33 -4.94
#